data_AF-A0A8D8PFF4-F1
#
_entry.id   AF-A0A8D8PFF4-F1
#
_cell.length_a   1.000
_cell.length_b   1.000
_cell.length_c   1.000
_cell.angle_alpha   90.00
_cell.angle_beta   90.00
_cell.angle_gamma   90.00
#
_symmetry.space_group_name_H-M   'P 1'
#
loop_
_entity.id
_entity.type
_entity.pdbx_description
1 polymer ?
#
loop_
_entity_poly.entity_id
_entity_poly.type
_entity_poly.pdbx_seq_one_letter_code
_entity_poly.pdbx_strand_id
1 'polypeptide(L)'
;PEMSERERKLIKGSADFLGYNYYSSRLVERDPREYDIGSPPSLDKDSGLIYSVRPSWKRAKSTWLYVVPEGLRGILNWFKEEYNNPLVFITENGFSDDGQLEDHDRVEYYRAHLDQLLGAILEDEC
;
A
#
# COMPACT_ATOMS: atom_id res chain seq x y z
N PRO A 1 -16.68 -8.71 -13.39
CA PRO A 1 -17.66 -7.94 -14.19
C PRO A 1 -17.02 -7.50 -15.50
N GLU A 2 -17.75 -7.57 -16.61
CA GLU A 2 -17.26 -7.09 -17.90
C GLU A 2 -17.70 -5.64 -18.12
N MET A 3 -16.77 -4.80 -18.57
CA MET A 3 -17.09 -3.43 -18.99
C MET A 3 -17.34 -3.39 -20.50
N SER A 4 -18.33 -2.62 -20.94
CA SER A 4 -18.49 -2.25 -22.34
C SER A 4 -17.37 -1.30 -22.81
N GLU A 5 -17.20 -1.17 -24.12
CA GLU A 5 -16.24 -0.19 -24.68
C GLU A 5 -16.56 1.24 -24.27
N ARG A 6 -17.87 1.56 -24.19
CA ARG A 6 -18.35 2.87 -23.77
C ARG A 6 -17.93 3.18 -22.33
N GLU A 7 -18.09 2.21 -21.42
CA GLU A 7 -17.73 2.36 -20.00
C GLU A 7 -16.21 2.48 -19.84
N ARG A 8 -15.42 1.66 -20.53
CA ARG A 8 -13.95 1.78 -20.53
C ARG A 8 -13.50 3.18 -20.95
N LYS A 9 -14.11 3.73 -22.01
CA LYS A 9 -13.79 5.08 -22.50
C LYS A 9 -14.21 6.17 -21.52
N LEU A 10 -15.33 5.99 -20.82
CA LEU A 10 -15.83 6.94 -19.82
C LEU A 10 -14.93 7.00 -18.58
N ILE A 11 -14.43 5.85 -18.11
CA ILE A 11 -13.64 5.76 -16.88
C ILE A 11 -12.17 6.12 -17.12
N LYS A 12 -11.63 5.83 -18.31
CA LYS A 12 -10.22 6.13 -18.61
C LYS A 12 -9.96 7.64 -18.53
N GLY A 13 -9.09 8.05 -17.60
CA GLY A 13 -8.73 9.45 -17.39
C GLY A 13 -9.75 10.26 -16.60
N SER A 14 -10.68 9.61 -15.87
CA SER A 14 -11.70 10.30 -15.07
C SER A 14 -11.20 10.75 -13.69
N ALA A 15 -9.92 11.04 -13.53
CA ALA A 15 -9.30 11.45 -12.27
C ALA A 15 -8.30 12.58 -12.49
N ASP A 16 -8.38 13.62 -11.64
CA ASP A 16 -7.45 14.75 -11.65
C ASP A 16 -6.20 14.48 -10.80
N PHE A 17 -6.34 13.62 -9.78
CA PHE A 17 -5.27 13.20 -8.86
C PHE A 17 -5.60 11.84 -8.24
N LEU A 18 -4.61 11.20 -7.62
CA LEU A 18 -4.76 9.98 -6.84
C LEU A 18 -4.68 10.30 -5.34
N GLY A 19 -5.77 10.06 -4.61
CA GLY A 19 -5.73 10.00 -3.15
C GLY A 19 -5.27 8.62 -2.70
N TYR A 20 -4.26 8.54 -1.83
CA TYR A 20 -3.70 7.28 -1.38
C TYR A 20 -3.58 7.19 0.14
N ASN A 21 -4.07 6.08 0.69
CA ASN A 21 -3.97 5.74 2.10
C ASN A 21 -2.87 4.70 2.28
N TYR A 22 -1.76 5.08 2.91
CA TYR A 22 -0.65 4.17 3.16
C TYR A 22 -0.47 3.90 4.66
N TYR A 23 -0.38 2.62 5.02
CA TYR A 23 -0.18 2.21 6.41
C TYR A 23 0.91 1.16 6.61
N SER A 24 1.04 0.21 5.69
CA SER A 24 1.88 -0.97 5.87
C SER A 24 2.17 -1.65 4.53
N SER A 25 3.12 -2.58 4.54
CA SER A 25 3.47 -3.43 3.40
C SER A 25 3.45 -4.91 3.75
N ARG A 26 3.53 -5.77 2.74
CA ARG A 26 3.65 -7.23 2.86
C ARG A 26 4.79 -7.74 1.99
N LEU A 27 5.38 -8.84 2.42
CA LEU A 27 6.12 -9.69 1.50
C LEU A 27 5.12 -10.52 0.70
N VAL A 28 5.47 -10.80 -0.54
CA VAL A 28 4.58 -11.50 -1.48
C VAL A 28 5.38 -12.59 -2.19
N GLU A 29 4.77 -13.75 -2.29
CA GLU A 29 5.30 -14.93 -2.98
C GLU A 29 4.21 -15.51 -3.87
N ARG A 30 4.59 -16.17 -4.96
CA ARG A 30 3.63 -16.94 -5.75
C ARG A 30 3.20 -18.17 -4.96
N ASP A 31 1.89 -18.42 -4.87
CA ASP A 31 1.38 -19.64 -4.29
C ASP A 31 1.77 -20.84 -5.19
N PRO A 32 2.52 -21.83 -4.69
CA PRO A 32 2.89 -23.00 -5.49
C PRO A 32 1.74 -23.98 -5.67
N ARG A 33 0.62 -23.82 -4.94
CA ARG A 33 -0.53 -24.71 -5.02
C ARG A 33 -1.35 -24.42 -6.27
N GLU A 34 -1.93 -25.46 -6.84
CA GLU A 34 -2.90 -25.30 -7.93
C GLU A 34 -4.20 -24.70 -7.40
N TYR A 35 -4.89 -23.96 -8.29
CA TYR A 35 -6.17 -23.37 -7.95
C TYR A 35 -7.22 -24.47 -7.72
N ASP A 36 -7.64 -24.63 -6.46
CA ASP A 36 -8.69 -25.57 -6.10
C ASP A 36 -10.07 -24.97 -6.38
N ILE A 37 -10.73 -25.48 -7.43
CA ILE A 37 -12.08 -25.11 -7.86
C ILE A 37 -13.15 -25.55 -6.83
N GLY A 38 -12.85 -26.57 -6.02
CA GLY A 38 -13.78 -27.12 -5.04
C GLY A 38 -13.93 -26.30 -3.75
N SER A 39 -12.95 -25.45 -3.41
CA SER A 39 -13.02 -24.59 -2.24
C SER A 39 -13.71 -23.24 -2.54
N PRO A 40 -14.33 -22.59 -1.54
CA PRO A 40 -15.04 -21.33 -1.73
C PRO A 40 -14.18 -20.27 -2.45
N PRO A 41 -14.76 -19.53 -3.41
CA PRO A 41 -14.02 -18.51 -4.14
C PRO A 41 -13.70 -17.31 -3.25
N SER A 42 -12.54 -16.68 -3.47
CA SER A 42 -12.15 -15.42 -2.84
C SER A 42 -11.12 -14.67 -3.69
N LEU A 43 -11.07 -13.34 -3.53
CA LEU A 43 -10.07 -12.51 -4.22
C LEU A 43 -8.63 -12.96 -3.88
N ASP A 44 -8.38 -13.36 -2.64
CA ASP A 44 -7.06 -13.84 -2.20
C ASP A 44 -6.66 -15.11 -2.97
N LYS A 45 -7.58 -16.05 -3.18
CA LYS A 45 -7.32 -17.25 -3.99
C LYS A 45 -7.07 -16.90 -5.44
N ASP A 46 -7.89 -16.02 -6.01
CA ASP A 46 -7.76 -15.59 -7.41
C ASP A 46 -6.44 -14.86 -7.67
N SER A 47 -5.87 -14.19 -6.65
CA SER A 47 -4.56 -13.54 -6.77
C SER A 47 -3.42 -14.52 -7.02
N GLY A 48 -3.53 -15.76 -6.52
CA GLY A 48 -2.45 -16.75 -6.59
C GLY A 48 -1.21 -16.34 -5.80
N LEU A 49 -1.37 -15.51 -4.76
CA LEU A 49 -0.29 -14.95 -3.96
C LEU A 49 -0.39 -15.40 -2.49
N ILE A 50 0.77 -15.59 -1.88
CA ILE A 50 0.93 -15.76 -0.44
C ILE A 50 1.54 -14.49 0.12
N TYR A 51 0.90 -13.94 1.15
CA TYR A 51 1.36 -12.74 1.85
C TYR A 51 2.01 -13.12 3.17
N SER A 52 3.15 -12.51 3.46
CA SER A 52 3.85 -12.69 4.73
C SER A 52 4.41 -11.35 5.23
N VAL A 53 5.01 -11.37 6.42
CA VAL A 53 5.64 -10.21 7.04
C VAL A 53 7.03 -10.60 7.51
N ARG A 54 7.98 -9.65 7.48
CA ARG A 54 9.29 -9.90 8.08
C ARG A 54 9.13 -9.97 9.60
N PRO A 55 9.68 -10.99 10.28
CA PRO A 55 9.64 -11.07 11.74
C PRO A 55 10.29 -9.86 12.45
N SER A 56 11.20 -9.17 11.77
CA SER A 56 11.86 -7.96 12.26
C SER A 56 11.01 -6.70 12.17
N TRP A 57 9.91 -6.70 11.42
CA TRP A 57 9.07 -5.52 11.30
C TRP A 57 8.29 -5.28 12.60
N LYS A 58 8.36 -4.04 13.08
CA LYS A 58 7.60 -3.62 14.25
C LYS A 58 6.11 -3.65 13.92
N ARG A 59 5.31 -4.33 14.75
CA ARG A 59 3.85 -4.36 14.63
C ARG A 59 3.23 -3.33 15.57
N ALA A 60 2.28 -2.57 15.07
CA ALA A 60 1.42 -1.71 15.89
C ALA A 60 0.40 -2.55 16.69
N LYS A 61 -0.57 -1.90 17.32
CA LYS A 61 -1.63 -2.62 18.04
C LYS A 61 -2.65 -3.27 17.12
N SER A 62 -2.88 -2.69 15.96
CA SER A 62 -3.64 -3.33 14.89
C SER A 62 -2.85 -4.53 14.34
N THR A 63 -3.47 -5.71 14.32
CA THR A 63 -2.82 -6.98 13.92
C THR A 63 -2.28 -6.97 12.49
N TRP A 64 -2.82 -6.10 11.63
CA TRP A 64 -2.46 -5.95 10.24
C TRP A 64 -1.44 -4.82 9.98
N LEU A 65 -1.13 -3.98 10.96
CA LEU A 65 -0.29 -2.79 10.74
C LEU A 65 1.13 -3.06 11.19
N TYR A 66 2.04 -3.15 10.22
CA TYR A 66 3.49 -3.28 10.41
C TYR A 66 4.19 -2.03 9.88
N VAL A 67 5.19 -1.55 10.60
CA VAL A 67 5.95 -0.34 10.29
C VAL A 67 6.95 -0.64 9.17
N VAL A 68 6.66 -0.16 7.96
CA VAL A 68 7.49 -0.36 6.75
C VAL A 68 7.55 0.96 5.98
N PRO A 69 8.33 1.95 6.44
CA PRO A 69 8.34 3.29 5.83
C PRO A 69 8.81 3.26 4.37
N GLU A 70 9.79 2.42 4.04
CA GLU A 70 10.33 2.29 2.68
C GLU A 70 9.29 1.82 1.66
N GLY A 71 8.22 1.15 2.12
CA GLY A 71 7.12 0.75 1.25
C GLY A 71 6.32 1.94 0.72
N LEU A 72 6.25 3.06 1.44
CA LEU A 72 5.61 4.28 0.97
C LEU A 72 6.37 4.87 -0.23
N ARG A 73 7.69 5.00 -0.11
CA ARG A 73 8.53 5.46 -1.23
C ARG A 73 8.45 4.51 -2.41
N GLY A 74 8.46 3.20 -2.15
CA GLY A 74 8.34 2.18 -3.19
C GLY A 74 7.04 2.26 -3.99
N ILE A 75 5.89 2.41 -3.32
CA ILE A 75 4.60 2.48 -4.03
C ILE A 75 4.42 3.78 -4.81
N LEU A 76 4.96 4.90 -4.30
CA LEU A 76 4.96 6.18 -5.04
C LEU A 76 5.77 6.09 -6.33
N ASN A 77 6.96 5.49 -6.28
CA ASN A 77 7.75 5.21 -7.47
C ASN A 77 7.01 4.27 -8.44
N TRP A 78 6.30 3.26 -7.92
CA TRP A 78 5.50 2.39 -8.77
C TRP A 78 4.33 3.14 -9.44
N PHE A 79 3.63 4.03 -8.73
CA PHE A 79 2.61 4.90 -9.35
C PHE A 79 3.20 5.81 -10.42
N LYS A 80 4.40 6.34 -10.18
CA LYS A 80 5.12 7.15 -11.16
C LYS A 80 5.34 6.40 -12.47
N GLU A 81 5.86 5.18 -12.40
CA GLU A 81 6.16 4.37 -13.59
C GLU A 81 4.89 3.80 -14.23
N GLU A 82 3.95 3.26 -13.45
CA GLU A 82 2.76 2.56 -13.96
C GLU A 82 1.68 3.52 -14.45
N TYR A 83 1.51 4.66 -13.78
CA TYR A 83 0.41 5.61 -14.04
C TYR A 83 0.88 6.94 -14.63
N ASN A 84 2.11 6.99 -15.16
CA ASN A 84 2.69 8.18 -15.79
C ASN A 84 2.70 9.40 -14.85
N ASN A 85 3.26 9.20 -13.66
CA ASN A 85 3.48 10.22 -12.64
C ASN A 85 2.26 11.11 -12.34
N PRO A 86 1.13 10.53 -11.88
CA PRO A 86 -0.04 11.31 -11.53
C PRO A 86 0.26 12.19 -10.31
N LEU A 87 -0.50 13.28 -10.15
CA LEU A 87 -0.50 14.01 -8.89
C LEU A 87 -1.04 13.11 -7.77
N VAL A 88 -0.26 12.87 -6.73
CA VAL A 88 -0.65 12.03 -5.59
C VAL A 88 -0.81 12.87 -4.31
N PHE A 89 -1.89 12.63 -3.58
CA PHE A 89 -2.08 13.10 -2.21
C PHE A 89 -2.11 11.92 -1.25
N ILE A 90 -1.24 11.95 -0.23
CA ILE A 90 -1.36 11.02 0.90
C ILE A 90 -2.53 11.48 1.77
N THR A 91 -3.65 10.78 1.66
CA THR A 91 -4.90 11.13 2.35
C THR A 91 -4.99 10.52 3.74
N GLU A 92 -4.30 9.40 3.98
CA GLU A 92 -4.12 8.82 5.31
C GLU A 92 -2.74 8.18 5.47
N ASN A 93 -2.17 8.37 6.65
CA ASN A 93 -0.99 7.67 7.15
C ASN A 93 -1.01 7.74 8.69
N GLY A 94 -0.78 6.63 9.39
CA GLY A 94 -0.89 6.66 10.86
C GLY A 94 -0.55 5.35 11.57
N PHE A 95 -0.57 5.41 12.90
CA PHE A 95 -0.13 4.33 13.78
C PHE A 95 -1.08 4.14 14.98
N SER A 96 -1.41 2.88 15.28
CA SER A 96 -2.27 2.49 16.40
C SER A 96 -1.47 2.02 17.62
N ASP A 97 -1.86 2.50 18.80
CA ASP A 97 -1.29 2.14 20.11
C ASP A 97 -2.38 1.88 21.16
N ASP A 98 -2.01 1.80 22.45
CA ASP A 98 -2.96 1.55 23.54
C ASP A 98 -3.61 2.85 24.08
N GLY A 99 -3.38 4.01 23.42
CA GLY A 99 -3.98 5.30 23.81
C GLY A 99 -3.21 6.09 24.87
N GLN A 100 -1.95 5.76 25.12
CA GLN A 100 -1.06 6.53 25.99
C GLN A 100 -0.62 7.85 25.34
N LEU A 101 -0.42 8.91 26.13
CA LEU A 101 0.00 10.23 25.64
C LEU A 101 1.48 10.28 25.23
N GLU A 102 2.34 9.51 25.90
CA GLU A 102 3.74 9.36 25.54
C GLU A 102 3.87 8.28 24.46
N ASP A 103 3.69 8.68 23.20
CA ASP A 103 3.52 7.81 22.05
C ASP A 103 4.73 7.86 21.09
N HIS A 104 5.93 7.65 21.64
CA HIS A 104 7.19 7.70 20.86
C HIS A 104 7.20 6.83 19.61
N ASP A 105 6.48 5.70 19.62
CA ASP A 105 6.33 4.81 18.48
C ASP A 105 5.55 5.45 17.33
N ARG A 106 4.51 6.23 17.64
CA ARG A 106 3.74 7.00 16.65
C ARG A 106 4.58 8.15 16.10
N VAL A 107 5.35 8.83 16.96
CA VAL A 107 6.29 9.88 16.54
C VAL A 107 7.32 9.33 15.56
N GLU A 108 7.94 8.19 15.88
CA GLU A 108 8.93 7.55 15.01
C GLU A 108 8.32 7.04 13.71
N TYR A 109 7.10 6.49 13.76
CA TYR A 109 6.34 6.12 12.56
C TYR A 109 6.21 7.30 11.60
N TYR A 110 5.71 8.45 12.08
CA TYR A 110 5.54 9.62 11.23
C TYR A 110 6.87 10.15 10.69
N ARG A 111 7.90 10.26 11.53
CA ARG A 111 9.24 10.70 11.09
C ARG A 111 9.74 9.84 9.95
N ALA A 112 9.78 8.53 10.14
CA ALA A 112 10.32 7.61 9.14
C ALA A 112 9.51 7.61 7.83
N HIS A 113 8.17 7.71 7.89
CA HIS A 113 7.35 7.77 6.67
C HIS A 113 7.46 9.12 5.95
N LEU A 114 7.52 10.23 6.69
CA LEU A 114 7.71 11.56 6.11
C LEU A 114 9.10 11.70 5.47
N ASP A 115 10.14 11.09 6.06
CA ASP A 115 11.47 11.05 5.45
C ASP A 115 11.46 10.28 4.12
N GLN A 116 10.72 9.16 4.04
CA GLN A 116 10.56 8.40 2.80
C GLN A 116 9.73 9.15 1.76
N LEU A 117 8.68 9.85 2.17
CA LEU A 117 7.89 10.73 1.31
C LEU A 117 8.74 11.88 0.76
N LEU A 118 9.55 12.51 1.61
CA LEU A 118 10.45 13.57 1.19
C LEU A 118 11.49 13.07 0.19
N GLY A 119 12.05 11.87 0.41
CA GLY A 119 12.92 11.20 -0.55
C GLY A 119 12.24 10.95 -1.89
N ALA A 120 10.99 10.47 -1.90
CA ALA A 120 10.22 10.29 -3.13
C ALA A 120 10.06 11.61 -3.92
N ILE A 121 9.80 12.72 -3.23
CA ILE A 121 9.62 14.04 -3.84
C ILE A 121 10.94 14.61 -4.36
N LEU A 122 11.98 14.64 -3.52
CA LEU A 122 13.22 15.37 -3.80
C LEU A 122 14.24 14.59 -4.62
N GLU A 123 14.28 13.25 -4.45
CA GLU A 123 15.30 12.39 -5.06
C GLU A 123 14.73 11.61 -6.24
N ASP A 124 13.48 11.14 -6.13
CA ASP A 124 12.87 10.29 -7.15
C ASP A 124 11.95 11.06 -8.11
N GLU A 125 11.70 12.35 -7.87
CA GLU A 125 10.80 13.20 -8.67
C GLU A 125 9.39 12.58 -8.85
N CYS A 126 8.86 12.00 -7.78
CA CYS A 126 7.45 11.58 -7.68
C CYS A 126 6.53 12.79 -7.44
#